data_AF-A0A820BB18-F1
#
_entry.id   AF-A0A820BB18-F1
#
_cell.length_a   1.000
_cell.length_b   1.000
_cell.length_c   1.000
_cell.angle_alpha   90.00
_cell.angle_beta   90.00
_cell.angle_gamma   90.00
#
_symmetry.space_group_name_H-M   'P 1'
#
loop_
_entity.id
_entity.type
_entity.pdbx_description
1 polymer ?
#
loop_
_entity_poly.entity_id
_entity_poly.type
_entity_poly.pdbx_seq_one_letter_code
_entity_poly.pdbx_strand_id
1 'polypeptide(L)'
;MVVKYNTCNLALISLSVIFGAIALLLACVGIGSSNWQTTSTNTTTGQTYIDSVANFFYACRLNTTGDAQCGQRNNDYNNIQYYIINSTGNSTEWNLHLNFAAGLSIIGIIFIFIGTVTNLLMFFGDRSTWIYLIAPTFLFNACLFMLAGLAEGARVLLYNGYSANLYEVAHVLIIFSLLTSAIAAGCLYDRPLYTQAQKKLKRTKK
;
A
#
# COMPACT_ATOMS: atom_id res chain seq x y z
N MET A 1 8.40 31.72 15.46
CA MET A 1 8.13 32.82 14.51
C MET A 1 7.08 32.24 13.58
N VAL A 2 5.80 32.60 13.71
CA VAL A 2 4.71 31.86 13.03
C VAL A 2 4.90 31.92 11.51
N VAL A 3 5.34 30.83 10.90
CA VAL A 3 5.42 30.69 9.45
C VAL A 3 3.99 30.67 8.92
N LYS A 4 3.56 31.76 8.26
CA LYS A 4 2.28 31.78 7.52
C LYS A 4 2.37 30.75 6.40
N TYR A 5 1.76 29.58 6.58
CA TYR A 5 1.64 28.58 5.53
C TYR A 5 0.86 29.17 4.34
N ASN A 6 1.34 28.89 3.12
CA ASN A 6 0.59 29.24 1.91
C ASN A 6 -0.63 28.32 1.83
N THR A 7 -1.81 28.83 1.53
CA THR A 7 -3.07 28.05 1.44
C THR A 7 -2.92 26.85 0.50
N CYS A 8 -2.14 27.01 -0.58
CA CYS A 8 -1.81 25.93 -1.53
C CYS A 8 -1.04 24.76 -0.88
N ASN A 9 0.00 25.04 -0.09
CA ASN A 9 0.78 23.98 0.57
C ASN A 9 -0.09 23.24 1.59
N LEU A 10 -0.95 23.96 2.30
CA LEU A 10 -1.85 23.37 3.27
C LEU A 10 -2.87 22.43 2.60
N ALA A 11 -3.40 22.84 1.44
CA ALA A 11 -4.27 21.99 0.63
C ALA A 11 -3.56 20.73 0.13
N LEU A 12 -2.31 20.84 -0.35
CA LEU A 12 -1.53 19.68 -0.80
C LEU A 12 -1.24 18.68 0.33
N ILE A 13 -0.89 19.17 1.52
CA ILE A 13 -0.69 18.30 2.70
C ILE A 13 -2.01 17.63 3.09
N SER A 14 -3.13 18.36 3.08
CA SER A 14 -4.46 17.79 3.37
C SER A 14 -4.82 16.67 2.40
N LEU A 15 -4.65 16.91 1.09
CA LEU A 15 -4.89 15.90 0.07
C LEU A 15 -3.99 14.68 0.29
N SER A 16 -2.71 14.90 0.57
CA SER A 16 -1.75 13.83 0.82
C SER A 16 -2.16 12.96 2.02
N VAL A 17 -2.59 13.58 3.13
CA VAL A 17 -3.07 12.86 4.32
C VAL A 17 -4.36 12.10 4.04
N ILE A 18 -5.33 12.71 3.34
CA ILE A 18 -6.59 12.04 3.00
C ILE A 18 -6.34 10.82 2.12
N PHE A 19 -5.56 10.97 1.04
CA PHE A 19 -5.22 9.85 0.17
C PHE A 19 -4.39 8.79 0.90
N GLY A 20 -3.44 9.19 1.75
CA GLY A 20 -2.64 8.27 2.56
C GLY A 20 -3.48 7.46 3.55
N ALA A 21 -4.44 8.10 4.23
CA ALA A 21 -5.35 7.42 5.16
C ALA A 21 -6.29 6.45 4.47
N ILE A 22 -6.87 6.83 3.32
CA ILE A 22 -7.72 5.94 2.53
C ILE A 22 -6.87 4.78 1.98
N ALA A 23 -5.69 5.06 1.43
CA ALA A 23 -4.76 4.03 0.96
C ALA A 23 -4.41 3.04 2.07
N LEU A 24 -4.14 3.52 3.28
CA LEU A 24 -3.85 2.66 4.43
C LEU A 24 -5.01 1.70 4.74
N LEU A 25 -6.23 2.22 4.81
CA LEU A 25 -7.42 1.41 5.08
C LEU A 25 -7.64 0.35 3.98
N LEU A 26 -7.57 0.77 2.71
CA LEU A 26 -7.74 -0.11 1.57
C LEU A 26 -6.64 -1.19 1.50
N ALA A 27 -5.39 -0.83 1.79
CA ALA A 27 -4.27 -1.78 1.83
C ALA A 27 -4.46 -2.81 2.95
N CYS A 28 -4.85 -2.37 4.15
CA CYS A 28 -5.13 -3.25 5.29
C CYS A 28 -6.28 -4.22 5.01
N VAL A 29 -7.39 -3.73 4.44
CA VAL A 29 -8.54 -4.59 4.08
C VAL A 29 -8.17 -5.52 2.92
N GLY A 30 -7.49 -4.99 1.91
CA GLY A 30 -7.05 -5.74 0.75
C GLY A 30 -6.15 -6.90 1.13
N ILE A 31 -5.14 -6.67 1.98
CA ILE A 31 -4.25 -7.76 2.42
C ILE A 31 -4.90 -8.71 3.42
N GLY A 32 -5.80 -8.19 4.27
CA GLY A 32 -6.40 -8.95 5.36
C GLY A 32 -7.50 -9.91 4.91
N SER A 33 -8.17 -9.64 3.78
CA SER A 33 -9.28 -10.44 3.25
C SER A 33 -8.80 -11.59 2.36
N SER A 34 -9.53 -12.72 2.37
CA SER A 34 -9.26 -13.91 1.54
C SER A 34 -9.49 -13.72 0.05
N ASN A 35 -10.20 -12.67 -0.38
CA ASN A 35 -10.65 -12.56 -1.78
C ASN A 35 -9.59 -11.92 -2.67
N TRP A 36 -8.35 -12.38 -2.58
CA TRP A 36 -7.25 -11.95 -3.46
C TRP A 36 -7.31 -12.70 -4.78
N GLN A 37 -7.43 -14.02 -4.69
CA GLN A 37 -7.79 -14.90 -5.79
C GLN A 37 -9.16 -15.53 -5.52
N THR A 38 -9.98 -15.62 -6.56
CA THR A 38 -11.26 -16.33 -6.55
C THR A 38 -11.27 -17.37 -7.67
N THR A 39 -11.58 -18.62 -7.32
CA THR A 39 -11.77 -19.70 -8.30
C THR A 39 -13.25 -20.06 -8.34
N SER A 40 -13.79 -20.26 -9.54
CA SER A 40 -15.19 -20.56 -9.74
C SER A 40 -15.40 -21.65 -10.79
N THR A 41 -16.33 -22.56 -10.53
CA THR A 41 -16.73 -23.62 -11.44
C THR A 41 -18.13 -23.34 -11.97
N ASN A 42 -18.30 -23.51 -13.28
CA ASN A 42 -19.60 -23.46 -13.91
C ASN A 42 -20.26 -24.84 -13.81
N THR A 43 -21.46 -24.86 -13.25
CA THR A 43 -22.31 -26.05 -13.25
C THR A 43 -22.90 -26.32 -14.63
N THR A 44 -23.35 -27.55 -14.82
CA THR A 44 -24.07 -28.00 -16.03
C THR A 44 -25.36 -27.23 -16.30
N THR A 45 -25.92 -26.54 -15.29
CA THR A 45 -27.10 -25.67 -15.43
C THR A 45 -26.74 -24.21 -15.75
N GLY A 46 -25.46 -23.90 -15.97
CA GLY A 46 -24.98 -22.56 -16.31
C GLY A 46 -24.78 -21.61 -15.13
N GLN A 47 -24.97 -22.08 -13.89
CA GLN A 47 -24.70 -21.30 -12.69
C GLN A 47 -23.21 -21.35 -12.33
N THR A 48 -22.62 -20.19 -12.02
CA THR A 48 -21.23 -20.06 -11.56
C THR A 48 -21.19 -20.11 -10.04
N TYR A 49 -20.45 -21.06 -9.48
CA TYR A 49 -20.22 -21.17 -8.04
C TYR A 49 -18.77 -20.81 -7.73
N ILE A 50 -18.57 -20.06 -6.65
CA ILE A 50 -17.22 -19.82 -6.14
C ILE A 50 -16.83 -21.08 -5.38
N ASP A 51 -15.80 -21.78 -5.85
CA ASP A 51 -15.32 -22.99 -5.18
C ASP A 51 -14.39 -22.64 -4.04
N SER A 52 -13.69 -21.51 -4.18
CA SER A 52 -12.67 -21.14 -3.22
C SER A 52 -12.08 -19.75 -3.39
N VAL A 53 -11.53 -19.23 -2.30
CA VAL A 53 -10.87 -17.93 -2.21
C VAL A 53 -9.54 -18.06 -1.46
N ALA A 54 -8.53 -17.30 -1.88
CA ALA A 54 -7.21 -17.35 -1.23
C ALA A 54 -6.53 -15.98 -1.20
N ASN A 55 -5.76 -15.74 -0.15
CA ASN A 55 -4.88 -14.58 -0.03
C ASN A 55 -3.46 -14.96 0.38
N PHE A 56 -2.72 -13.97 0.89
CA PHE A 56 -1.37 -14.03 1.41
C PHE A 56 -1.18 -14.65 2.78
N PHE A 57 -2.22 -15.07 3.49
CA PHE A 57 -2.13 -15.71 4.82
C PHE A 57 -2.90 -17.04 4.91
N TYR A 58 -4.11 -17.10 4.37
CA TYR A 58 -5.01 -18.24 4.46
C TYR A 58 -5.74 -18.48 3.13
N ALA A 59 -6.40 -19.62 3.05
CA ALA A 59 -7.29 -19.95 1.95
C ALA A 59 -8.55 -20.61 2.50
N CYS A 60 -9.64 -20.47 1.76
CA CYS A 60 -10.94 -21.00 2.12
C CYS A 60 -11.56 -21.73 0.93
N ARG A 61 -12.08 -22.91 1.20
CA ARG A 61 -12.91 -23.66 0.27
C ARG A 61 -14.37 -23.48 0.63
N LEU A 62 -15.21 -23.29 -0.37
CA LEU A 62 -16.65 -23.20 -0.20
C LEU A 62 -17.26 -24.53 -0.65
N ASN A 63 -17.96 -25.20 0.25
CA ASN A 63 -18.71 -26.41 -0.09
C ASN A 63 -20.03 -26.04 -0.80
N THR A 64 -20.63 -27.00 -1.49
CA THR A 64 -21.93 -26.83 -2.17
C THR A 64 -23.08 -26.47 -1.22
N THR A 65 -22.91 -26.69 0.09
CA THR A 65 -23.83 -26.28 1.16
C THR A 65 -23.67 -24.82 1.58
N GLY A 66 -22.64 -24.11 1.09
CA GLY A 66 -22.29 -22.75 1.47
C GLY A 66 -21.33 -22.65 2.67
N ASP A 67 -20.97 -23.78 3.29
CA ASP A 67 -20.02 -23.79 4.40
C ASP A 67 -18.60 -23.48 3.90
N ALA A 68 -17.94 -22.54 4.58
CA ALA A 68 -16.56 -22.17 4.32
C ALA A 68 -15.61 -22.98 5.22
N GLN A 69 -14.74 -23.78 4.62
CA GLN A 69 -13.62 -24.43 5.28
C GLN A 69 -12.37 -23.59 5.04
N CYS A 70 -12.01 -22.77 6.01
CA CYS A 70 -10.81 -21.93 5.97
C CYS A 70 -9.67 -22.58 6.75
N GLY A 71 -8.49 -22.61 6.13
CA GLY A 71 -7.29 -23.21 6.70
C GLY A 71 -6.05 -22.36 6.48
N GLN A 72 -5.00 -22.69 7.24
CA GLN A 72 -3.66 -22.22 6.89
C GLN A 72 -3.22 -22.90 5.60
N ARG A 73 -2.68 -22.10 4.68
CA ARG A 73 -2.37 -22.54 3.30
C ARG A 73 -1.43 -23.74 3.22
N ASN A 74 -0.51 -23.90 4.17
CA ASN A 74 0.40 -25.06 4.21
C ASN A 74 -0.33 -26.41 4.29
N ASN A 75 -1.52 -26.44 4.89
CA ASN A 75 -2.28 -27.68 5.10
C ASN A 75 -3.21 -28.00 3.91
N ASP A 76 -3.45 -27.03 3.03
CA ASP A 76 -4.45 -27.16 1.97
C ASP A 76 -3.86 -27.16 0.54
N TYR A 77 -2.53 -27.13 0.38
CA TYR A 77 -1.83 -27.13 -0.91
C TYR A 77 -2.38 -28.17 -1.93
N ASN A 78 -2.71 -29.39 -1.46
CA ASN A 78 -3.25 -30.46 -2.32
C ASN A 78 -4.75 -30.33 -2.62
N ASN A 79 -5.49 -29.66 -1.73
CA ASN A 79 -6.95 -29.45 -1.88
C ASN A 79 -7.27 -28.19 -2.69
N ILE A 80 -6.24 -27.39 -2.96
CA ILE A 80 -6.31 -26.07 -3.55
C ILE A 80 -5.51 -26.14 -4.86
N GLN A 81 -6.20 -26.36 -5.99
CA GLN A 81 -5.64 -26.28 -7.36
C GLN A 81 -5.35 -24.83 -7.86
N TYR A 82 -4.26 -24.18 -7.41
CA TYR A 82 -4.07 -22.73 -7.60
C TYR A 82 -2.61 -22.44 -7.99
N TYR A 83 -2.24 -22.71 -9.24
CA TYR A 83 -0.85 -22.51 -9.69
C TYR A 83 -0.82 -21.92 -11.11
N ILE A 84 -0.49 -20.61 -11.22
CA ILE A 84 -0.24 -19.94 -12.52
C ILE A 84 1.14 -20.35 -13.06
N ILE A 85 2.16 -20.37 -12.20
CA ILE A 85 3.47 -20.91 -12.54
C ILE A 85 3.38 -22.44 -12.46
N ASN A 86 4.14 -23.12 -13.33
CA ASN A 86 4.46 -24.56 -13.30
C ASN A 86 5.20 -24.96 -12.00
N SER A 87 4.63 -24.61 -10.85
CA SER A 87 4.98 -25.05 -9.51
C SER A 87 4.29 -26.38 -9.25
N THR A 88 4.46 -27.31 -10.19
CA THR A 88 3.82 -28.64 -10.23
C THR A 88 4.37 -29.59 -9.16
N GLY A 89 4.46 -29.12 -7.90
CA GLY A 89 4.66 -29.98 -6.73
C GLY A 89 5.46 -29.38 -5.58
N ASN A 90 6.18 -28.27 -5.77
CA ASN A 90 7.05 -27.74 -4.70
C ASN A 90 6.32 -26.72 -3.81
N SER A 91 5.57 -27.24 -2.84
CA SER A 91 4.86 -26.45 -1.82
C SER A 91 5.79 -25.51 -1.05
N THR A 92 7.09 -25.83 -0.93
CA THR A 92 8.07 -24.99 -0.23
C THR A 92 8.30 -23.67 -0.96
N GLU A 93 8.50 -23.72 -2.27
CA GLU A 93 8.78 -22.53 -3.10
C GLU A 93 7.54 -21.64 -3.22
N TRP A 94 6.36 -22.25 -3.40
CA TRP A 94 5.09 -21.53 -3.41
C TRP A 94 4.85 -20.77 -2.10
N ASN A 95 5.05 -21.43 -0.95
CA ASN A 95 4.93 -20.79 0.36
C ASN A 95 5.97 -19.69 0.59
N LEU A 96 7.19 -19.88 0.08
CA LEU A 96 8.25 -18.88 0.17
C LEU A 96 7.83 -17.57 -0.52
N HIS A 97 7.35 -17.63 -1.76
CA HIS A 97 6.90 -16.46 -2.51
C HIS A 97 5.71 -15.77 -1.82
N LEU A 98 4.75 -16.53 -1.30
CA LEU A 98 3.62 -15.97 -0.56
C LEU A 98 4.04 -15.27 0.73
N ASN A 99 4.98 -15.86 1.48
CA ASN A 99 5.51 -15.26 2.70
C ASN A 99 6.28 -13.97 2.39
N PHE A 100 7.06 -13.96 1.31
CA PHE A 100 7.72 -12.73 0.85
C PHE A 100 6.70 -11.67 0.41
N ALA A 101 5.70 -12.05 -0.40
CA ALA A 101 4.66 -11.14 -0.85
C ALA A 101 3.90 -10.53 0.33
N ALA A 102 3.54 -11.35 1.32
CA ALA A 102 2.89 -10.93 2.56
C ALA A 102 3.79 -9.97 3.37
N GLY A 103 5.05 -10.36 3.60
CA GLY A 103 6.01 -9.58 4.39
C GLY A 103 6.31 -8.23 3.75
N LEU A 104 6.59 -8.20 2.45
CA LEU A 104 6.83 -6.97 1.70
C LEU A 104 5.62 -6.04 1.76
N SER A 105 4.42 -6.59 1.61
CA SER A 105 3.19 -5.81 1.67
C SER A 105 2.91 -5.24 3.07
N ILE A 106 3.17 -6.00 4.14
CA ILE A 106 3.08 -5.50 5.53
C ILE A 106 4.08 -4.36 5.76
N ILE A 107 5.33 -4.52 5.32
CA ILE A 107 6.34 -3.45 5.41
C ILE A 107 5.88 -2.21 4.65
N GLY A 108 5.30 -2.38 3.46
CA GLY A 108 4.68 -1.30 2.69
C GLY A 108 3.61 -0.56 3.50
N ILE A 109 2.67 -1.28 4.12
CA ILE A 109 1.61 -0.72 4.97
C ILE A 109 2.18 0.06 6.16
N ILE A 110 3.23 -0.45 6.81
CA ILE A 110 3.91 0.25 7.91
C ILE A 110 4.50 1.58 7.41
N PHE A 111 5.12 1.59 6.23
CA PHE A 111 5.63 2.82 5.63
C PHE A 111 4.52 3.79 5.22
N ILE A 112 3.36 3.32 4.74
CA ILE A 112 2.19 4.19 4.52
C ILE A 112 1.79 4.87 5.82
N PHE A 113 1.69 4.11 6.92
CA PHE A 113 1.32 4.64 8.23
C PHE A 113 2.31 5.71 8.70
N ILE A 114 3.61 5.40 8.71
CA ILE A 114 4.65 6.34 9.14
C ILE A 114 4.68 7.57 8.23
N GLY A 115 4.59 7.40 6.91
CA GLY A 115 4.55 8.50 5.94
C GLY A 115 3.34 9.42 6.14
N THR A 116 2.16 8.83 6.34
CA THR A 116 0.90 9.58 6.56
C THR A 116 0.93 10.34 7.89
N VAL A 117 1.41 9.71 8.97
CA VAL A 117 1.60 10.39 10.27
C VAL A 117 2.63 11.51 10.15
N THR A 118 3.72 11.30 9.43
CA THR A 118 4.74 12.34 9.23
C THR A 118 4.19 13.52 8.42
N ASN A 119 3.38 13.27 7.39
CA ASN A 119 2.65 14.31 6.66
C ASN A 119 1.69 15.07 7.58
N LEU A 120 0.94 14.37 8.44
CA LEU A 120 0.07 15.00 9.42
C LEU A 120 0.86 15.92 10.36
N LEU A 121 2.06 15.50 10.78
CA LEU A 121 2.95 16.32 11.61
C LEU A 121 3.43 17.60 10.92
N MET A 122 3.40 17.67 9.57
CA MET A 122 3.73 18.91 8.85
C MET A 122 2.71 20.03 9.07
N PHE A 123 1.48 19.72 9.47
CA PHE A 123 0.47 20.73 9.83
C PHE A 123 0.80 21.48 11.12
N PHE A 124 1.45 20.82 12.08
CA PHE A 124 1.58 21.33 13.44
C PHE A 124 2.79 22.29 13.64
N GLY A 125 3.48 22.70 12.57
CA GLY A 125 4.36 23.87 12.58
C GLY A 125 5.78 23.69 13.12
N ASP A 126 6.67 24.62 12.70
CA ASP A 126 8.08 24.87 13.07
C ASP A 126 8.94 23.64 13.44
N ARG A 127 8.89 22.61 12.60
CA ARG A 127 9.80 21.47 12.70
C ARG A 127 11.05 21.66 11.83
N SER A 128 12.12 20.96 12.19
CA SER A 128 13.37 20.90 11.44
C SER A 128 13.08 20.66 9.95
N THR A 129 13.75 21.40 9.06
CA THR A 129 13.56 21.31 7.60
C THR A 129 13.71 19.89 7.06
N TRP A 130 14.51 19.06 7.74
CA TRP A 130 14.70 17.64 7.43
C TRP A 130 13.42 16.82 7.52
N ILE A 131 12.48 17.19 8.40
CA ILE A 131 11.21 16.44 8.58
C ILE A 131 10.33 16.52 7.32
N TYR A 132 10.46 17.56 6.51
CA TYR A 132 9.73 17.68 5.24
C TYR A 132 10.15 16.60 4.22
N LEU A 133 11.40 16.11 4.30
CA LEU A 133 11.89 15.06 3.39
C LEU A 133 11.51 13.65 3.86
N ILE A 134 11.25 13.48 5.16
CA ILE A 134 11.00 12.16 5.76
C ILE A 134 9.70 11.53 5.22
N ALA A 135 8.61 12.30 5.16
CA ALA A 135 7.32 11.75 4.69
C ALA A 135 7.38 11.26 3.23
N PRO A 136 7.83 12.04 2.23
CA PRO A 136 7.89 11.55 0.86
C PRO A 136 8.86 10.37 0.71
N THR A 137 9.96 10.30 1.49
CA THR A 137 10.84 9.12 1.49
C THR A 137 10.11 7.87 1.98
N PHE A 138 9.34 7.94 3.07
CA PHE A 138 8.57 6.80 3.55
C PHE A 138 7.46 6.40 2.57
N LEU A 139 6.74 7.36 1.99
CA LEU A 139 5.72 7.08 0.99
C LEU A 139 6.31 6.46 -0.29
N PHE A 140 7.50 6.89 -0.72
CA PHE A 140 8.22 6.28 -1.83
C PHE A 140 8.59 4.83 -1.55
N ASN A 141 9.15 4.55 -0.37
CA ASN A 141 9.44 3.18 0.05
C ASN A 141 8.15 2.34 0.15
N ALA A 142 7.05 2.90 0.65
CA ALA A 142 5.76 2.22 0.64
C ALA A 142 5.37 1.79 -0.78
N CYS A 143 5.47 2.68 -1.78
CA CYS A 143 5.19 2.34 -3.17
C CYS A 143 6.06 1.18 -3.68
N LEU A 144 7.35 1.17 -3.37
CA LEU A 144 8.28 0.12 -3.79
C LEU A 144 7.94 -1.24 -3.14
N PHE A 145 7.70 -1.25 -1.83
CA PHE A 145 7.39 -2.49 -1.10
C PHE A 145 6.01 -3.05 -1.46
N MET A 146 5.02 -2.19 -1.66
CA MET A 146 3.71 -2.62 -2.15
C MET A 146 3.80 -3.22 -3.57
N LEU A 147 4.55 -2.58 -4.47
CA LEU A 147 4.76 -3.08 -5.83
C LEU A 147 5.55 -4.40 -5.83
N ALA A 148 6.57 -4.53 -4.97
CA ALA A 148 7.33 -5.76 -4.82
C ALA A 148 6.44 -6.89 -4.26
N GLY A 149 5.56 -6.59 -3.29
CA GLY A 149 4.55 -7.53 -2.79
C GLY A 149 3.58 -7.99 -3.88
N LEU A 150 3.10 -7.07 -4.72
CA LEU A 150 2.30 -7.40 -5.90
C LEU A 150 3.09 -8.20 -6.93
N ALA A 151 4.37 -7.93 -7.16
CA ALA A 151 5.17 -8.68 -8.12
C ALA A 151 5.41 -10.12 -7.64
N GLU A 152 5.75 -10.31 -6.36
CA GLU A 152 5.96 -11.64 -5.78
C GLU A 152 4.65 -12.43 -5.67
N GLY A 153 3.54 -11.80 -5.29
CA GLY A 153 2.24 -12.46 -5.23
C GLY A 153 1.74 -12.91 -6.60
N ALA A 154 2.03 -12.16 -7.68
CA ALA A 154 1.53 -12.43 -9.03
C ALA A 154 2.17 -13.69 -9.64
N ARG A 155 3.31 -14.11 -9.08
CA ARG A 155 3.96 -15.37 -9.42
C ARG A 155 3.11 -16.58 -9.01
N VAL A 156 2.33 -16.45 -7.95
CA VAL A 156 1.71 -17.59 -7.28
C VAL A 156 0.18 -17.49 -7.17
N LEU A 157 -0.39 -16.29 -7.26
CA LEU A 157 -1.82 -16.04 -7.18
C LEU A 157 -2.32 -15.18 -8.35
N LEU A 158 -3.56 -15.45 -8.77
CA LEU A 158 -4.30 -14.62 -9.71
C LEU A 158 -4.90 -13.41 -8.96
N TYR A 159 -4.75 -12.22 -9.52
CA TYR A 159 -5.32 -10.98 -8.98
C TYR A 159 -6.70 -10.71 -9.58
N ASN A 160 -7.59 -11.68 -9.42
CA ASN A 160 -8.95 -11.60 -9.96
C ASN A 160 -10.03 -11.40 -8.87
N GLY A 161 -9.62 -11.33 -7.60
CA GLY A 161 -10.51 -11.07 -6.49
C GLY A 161 -10.59 -9.59 -6.10
N TYR A 162 -11.68 -9.24 -5.42
CA TYR A 162 -11.95 -7.86 -4.97
C TYR A 162 -10.85 -7.30 -4.05
N SER A 163 -10.24 -8.14 -3.21
CA SER A 163 -9.24 -7.69 -2.24
C SER A 163 -7.91 -7.35 -2.89
N ALA A 164 -7.57 -8.00 -4.01
CA ALA A 164 -6.43 -7.59 -4.84
C ALA A 164 -6.68 -6.20 -5.44
N ASN A 165 -7.88 -5.95 -6.00
CA ASN A 165 -8.25 -4.63 -6.52
C ASN A 165 -8.19 -3.54 -5.45
N LEU A 166 -8.63 -3.81 -4.21
CA LEU A 166 -8.49 -2.84 -3.12
C LEU A 166 -7.03 -2.49 -2.84
N TYR A 167 -6.15 -3.48 -2.85
CA TYR A 167 -4.73 -3.28 -2.62
C TYR A 167 -4.05 -2.52 -3.78
N GLU A 168 -4.43 -2.79 -5.03
CA GLU A 168 -3.98 -2.03 -6.21
C GLU A 168 -4.46 -0.58 -6.18
N VAL A 169 -5.74 -0.34 -5.84
CA VAL A 169 -6.27 1.01 -5.68
C VAL A 169 -5.54 1.73 -4.55
N ALA A 170 -5.25 1.06 -3.44
CA ALA A 170 -4.42 1.61 -2.36
C ALA A 170 -3.03 2.02 -2.87
N HIS A 171 -2.41 1.21 -3.73
CA HIS A 171 -1.12 1.52 -4.35
C HIS A 171 -1.18 2.78 -5.22
N VAL A 172 -2.24 2.93 -6.02
CA VAL A 172 -2.45 4.13 -6.82
C VAL A 172 -2.66 5.37 -5.94
N LEU A 173 -3.47 5.26 -4.88
CA LEU A 173 -3.69 6.36 -3.95
C LEU A 173 -2.41 6.76 -3.20
N ILE A 174 -1.54 5.82 -2.85
CA ILE A 174 -0.26 6.16 -2.21
C ILE A 174 0.69 6.88 -3.17
N ILE A 175 0.65 6.57 -4.48
CA ILE A 175 1.40 7.33 -5.50
C ILE A 175 0.91 8.78 -5.56
N PHE A 176 -0.41 9.02 -5.52
CA PHE A 176 -0.96 10.38 -5.46
C PHE A 176 -0.60 11.10 -4.14
N SER A 177 -0.63 10.38 -3.01
CA SER A 177 -0.21 10.91 -1.71
C SER A 177 1.27 11.30 -1.71
N LEU A 178 2.14 10.48 -2.31
CA LEU A 178 3.56 10.74 -2.50
C LEU A 178 3.78 12.00 -3.34
N LEU A 179 3.11 12.11 -4.49
CA LEU A 179 3.28 13.25 -5.40
C LEU A 179 2.92 14.58 -4.70
N THR A 180 1.75 14.62 -4.06
CA THR A 180 1.28 15.81 -3.34
C THR A 180 2.17 16.15 -2.13
N SER A 181 2.62 15.14 -1.38
CA SER A 181 3.57 15.29 -0.28
C SER A 181 4.91 15.85 -0.74
N ALA A 182 5.48 15.29 -1.82
CA ALA A 182 6.78 15.70 -2.35
C ALA A 182 6.78 17.15 -2.85
N ILE A 183 5.70 17.56 -3.54
CA ILE A 183 5.53 18.96 -3.98
C ILE A 183 5.44 19.88 -2.76
N ALA A 184 4.59 19.54 -1.78
CA ALA A 184 4.45 20.34 -0.56
C ALA A 184 5.78 20.44 0.22
N ALA A 185 6.50 19.34 0.36
CA ALA A 185 7.79 19.25 1.02
C ALA A 185 8.84 20.14 0.33
N GLY A 186 8.95 20.09 -1.00
CA GLY A 186 9.86 20.94 -1.77
C GLY A 186 9.57 22.42 -1.55
N CYS A 187 8.30 22.82 -1.64
CA CYS A 187 7.89 24.21 -1.40
C CYS A 187 8.16 24.68 0.04
N LEU A 188 8.08 23.79 1.03
CA LEU A 188 8.36 24.11 2.43
C LEU A 188 9.86 24.14 2.74
N TYR A 189 10.65 23.29 2.10
CA TYR A 189 12.10 23.22 2.28
C TYR A 189 12.82 24.48 1.75
N ASP A 190 12.40 25.00 0.60
CA ASP A 190 13.05 26.16 -0.04
C ASP A 190 12.77 27.50 0.65
N ARG A 191 11.62 27.64 1.33
CA ARG A 191 11.20 28.88 2.00
C ARG A 191 12.21 29.44 3.02
N PRO A 192 12.69 28.66 4.00
CA PRO A 192 13.65 29.16 4.98
C PRO A 192 14.99 29.54 4.33
N LEU A 193 15.45 28.81 3.32
CA LEU A 193 16.68 29.11 2.57
C LEU A 193 16.57 30.46 1.84
N TYR A 194 15.46 30.69 1.14
CA TYR A 194 15.19 31.96 0.46
C TYR A 194 15.10 33.14 1.43
N THR A 195 14.44 32.93 2.58
CA THR A 195 14.29 33.97 3.60
C THR A 195 15.62 34.34 4.25
N GLN A 196 16.52 33.37 4.48
CA GLN A 196 17.87 33.63 4.97
C GLN A 196 18.73 34.38 3.94
N ALA A 197 18.65 34.00 2.66
CA ALA A 197 19.37 34.67 1.58
C ALA A 197 18.95 36.15 1.45
N GLN A 198 17.65 36.44 1.49
CA GLN A 198 17.15 37.82 1.47
C GLN A 198 17.60 38.65 2.69
N LYS A 199 17.59 38.05 3.89
CA LYS A 199 18.09 38.74 5.10
C LYS A 199 19.58 39.07 4.99
N LYS A 200 20.39 38.17 4.41
CA LYS A 200 21.83 38.39 4.19
C LYS A 200 22.09 39.53 3.19
N LEU A 201 21.35 39.55 2.08
CA LEU A 201 21.41 40.62 1.07
C LEU A 201 21.03 42.00 1.62
N LYS A 202 20.05 42.08 2.52
CA LYS A 202 19.68 43.35 3.17
C LYS A 202 20.75 43.85 4.15
N ARG A 203 21.53 42.95 4.75
CA ARG A 203 22.63 43.32 5.66
C ARG A 203 23.86 43.83 4.93
N THR A 204 24.16 43.33 3.74
CA THR A 204 25.32 43.78 2.94
C THR A 204 25.08 45.10 2.18
N LYS A 205 23.84 45.58 2.12
CA LYS A 205 23.49 46.90 1.54
C LYS A 205 23.47 48.05 2.56
N LYS A 206 23.73 47.76 3.84
CA LYS A 206 23.91 48.76 4.91
C LYS A 206 25.40 48.86 5.23
#